data_AF-A0A168RME3-F1
#
_entry.id   AF-A0A168RME3-F1
#
_cell.length_a   1.000
_cell.length_b   1.000
_cell.length_c   1.000
_cell.angle_alpha   90.00
_cell.angle_beta   90.00
_cell.angle_gamma   90.00
#
_symmetry.space_group_name_H-M   'P 1'
#
loop_
_entity.id
_entity.type
_entity.pdbx_description
1 polymer ?
#
loop_
_entity_poly.entity_id
_entity_poly.type
_entity_poly.pdbx_seq_one_letter_code
_entity_poly.pdbx_strand_id
1 'polypeptide(L)'
;MTFASSWCTITTNQSEVDTADAFIFHAADYSSRNVPKRTGSPWILYTLESPLTAPFRQDPAQMDPFDYLASYHQKSRYFFTYFSPMVMDVANRPLPTDFIRRKSKQAPILWIAKNCYASSGREHYIQELMKYISVDSYGDCLNTKPFPPNKSREQLMTEYKFYLAIENANCEDYVTEKLADTLKFSAVPIVDGPASYNGYLPNQRSAIRMDAYPDPRDLAKYIRFLDENDDAYLAYMKYRQNALIKPPSERMDPLFVSLWSDQTAHDYRVSWCSICRHMATTLTSRGSNQDESVLPTTKKNGSLLVDQTCMEGGKWNYAADGPPYQSYTWTPTLKDEFAYEAIGKTDESTPKILPSTSMDSATLSTTDPWLESSTDPSSSLSLQSSWDPLQDLSVGSALGSTASYPLPEDHSTLSQYQLGVLLSVCISFLVLLGAFWAVYRGSRKQNTYAKRNAPHS
;
A
#
# COMPACT_ATOMS: atom_id res chain seq x y z
N MET A 1 -28.79 -34.24 9.34
CA MET A 1 -28.36 -32.91 9.83
C MET A 1 -28.16 -32.03 8.62
N THR A 2 -28.91 -30.95 8.48
CA THR A 2 -28.61 -29.90 7.49
C THR A 2 -27.43 -29.09 8.01
N PHE A 3 -26.32 -29.07 7.27
CA PHE A 3 -25.29 -28.05 7.49
C PHE A 3 -25.89 -26.71 7.07
N ALA A 4 -26.28 -25.90 8.05
CA ALA A 4 -26.58 -24.48 7.81
C ALA A 4 -25.29 -23.86 7.27
N SER A 5 -25.28 -23.53 5.97
CA SER A 5 -24.08 -23.01 5.34
C SER A 5 -23.81 -21.61 5.88
N SER A 6 -22.67 -21.44 6.54
CA SER A 6 -22.30 -20.23 7.26
C SER A 6 -21.81 -19.13 6.31
N TRP A 7 -22.69 -18.66 5.44
CA TRP A 7 -22.46 -17.49 4.60
C TRP A 7 -22.46 -16.25 5.49
N CYS A 8 -21.34 -15.54 5.56
CA CYS A 8 -21.30 -14.22 6.14
C CYS A 8 -21.74 -13.19 5.10
N THR A 9 -22.80 -12.45 5.39
CA THR A 9 -23.22 -11.30 4.57
C THR A 9 -22.72 -10.02 5.23
N ILE A 10 -21.95 -9.22 4.49
CA ILE A 10 -21.68 -7.83 4.84
C ILE A 10 -22.54 -6.98 3.91
N THR A 11 -23.45 -6.20 4.50
CA THR A 11 -24.47 -5.43 3.79
C THR A 11 -24.48 -3.97 4.24
N THR A 12 -24.88 -3.07 3.35
CA THR A 12 -25.23 -1.68 3.69
C THR A 12 -26.75 -1.47 3.76
N ASN A 13 -27.54 -2.54 3.63
CA ASN A 13 -29.00 -2.46 3.68
C ASN A 13 -29.50 -2.22 5.10
N GLN A 14 -30.10 -1.05 5.32
CA GLN A 14 -30.60 -0.66 6.64
C GLN A 14 -31.84 -1.46 7.08
N SER A 15 -32.51 -2.20 6.19
CA SER A 15 -33.63 -3.08 6.60
C SER A 15 -33.18 -4.36 7.34
N GLU A 16 -31.88 -4.65 7.39
CA GLU A 16 -31.31 -5.84 8.06
C GLU A 16 -30.74 -5.51 9.46
N VAL A 17 -30.88 -4.25 9.92
CA VAL A 17 -30.33 -3.73 11.18
C VAL A 17 -30.81 -4.51 12.41
N ASP A 18 -32.10 -4.84 12.51
CA ASP A 18 -32.66 -5.55 13.66
C ASP A 18 -32.21 -7.03 13.73
N THR A 19 -31.64 -7.54 12.63
CA THR A 19 -31.07 -8.89 12.50
C THR A 19 -29.54 -8.91 12.43
N ALA A 20 -28.87 -7.77 12.59
CA ALA A 20 -27.43 -7.65 12.38
C ALA A 20 -26.62 -8.16 13.60
N ASP A 21 -25.78 -9.18 13.36
CA ASP A 21 -24.89 -9.75 14.36
C ASP A 21 -23.82 -8.77 14.89
N ALA A 22 -23.44 -7.78 14.07
CA ALA A 22 -22.49 -6.73 14.41
C ALA A 22 -22.72 -5.49 13.53
N PHE A 23 -22.33 -4.31 14.03
CA PHE A 23 -22.38 -3.06 13.27
C PHE A 23 -20.96 -2.58 12.93
N ILE A 24 -20.74 -2.22 11.67
CA ILE A 24 -19.44 -1.72 11.18
C ILE A 24 -19.63 -0.26 10.75
N PHE A 25 -18.82 0.62 11.33
CA PHE A 25 -18.85 2.06 11.06
C PHE A 25 -17.55 2.48 10.38
N HIS A 26 -17.62 3.07 9.19
CA HIS A 26 -16.43 3.67 8.57
C HIS A 26 -16.14 5.03 9.23
N ALA A 27 -14.92 5.23 9.72
CA ALA A 27 -14.62 6.39 10.56
C ALA A 27 -14.78 7.75 9.87
N ALA A 28 -14.59 7.85 8.55
CA ALA A 28 -14.78 9.11 7.82
C ALA A 28 -16.26 9.51 7.69
N ASP A 29 -17.17 8.53 7.71
CA ASP A 29 -18.62 8.72 7.54
C ASP A 29 -19.39 8.64 8.87
N TYR A 30 -18.69 8.39 9.98
CA TYR A 30 -19.31 8.18 11.29
C TYR A 30 -19.96 9.47 11.85
N SER A 31 -21.17 9.33 12.36
CA SER A 31 -21.91 10.39 13.04
C SER A 31 -22.72 9.78 14.17
N SER A 32 -22.44 10.16 15.41
CA SER A 32 -23.17 9.73 16.62
C SER A 32 -24.67 10.06 16.59
N ARG A 33 -25.12 10.92 15.67
CA ARG A 33 -26.53 11.27 15.43
C ARG A 33 -27.27 10.29 14.51
N ASN A 34 -26.58 9.40 13.81
CA ASN A 34 -27.15 8.43 12.87
C ASN A 34 -26.55 7.04 13.11
N VAL A 35 -26.91 6.45 14.25
CA VAL A 35 -26.46 5.13 14.70
C VAL A 35 -27.66 4.22 14.98
N PRO A 36 -27.54 2.90 14.73
CA PRO A 36 -28.58 1.94 15.12
C PRO A 36 -28.74 1.91 16.64
N LYS A 37 -29.91 1.50 17.13
CA LYS A 37 -30.13 1.25 18.55
C LYS A 37 -29.21 0.11 19.00
N ARG A 38 -28.41 0.31 20.06
CA ARG A 38 -27.51 -0.74 20.57
C ARG A 38 -28.32 -1.86 21.23
N THR A 39 -28.37 -3.03 20.60
CA THR A 39 -29.15 -4.21 20.98
C THR A 39 -28.33 -5.34 21.60
N GLY A 40 -27.01 -5.14 21.79
CA GLY A 40 -26.07 -6.17 22.24
C GLY A 40 -25.18 -6.75 21.13
N SER A 41 -25.47 -6.41 19.87
CA SER A 41 -24.54 -6.61 18.74
C SER A 41 -23.33 -5.68 18.88
N PRO A 42 -22.08 -6.19 18.80
CA PRO A 42 -20.88 -5.38 18.96
C PRO A 42 -20.71 -4.33 17.86
N TRP A 43 -20.07 -3.22 18.23
CA TRP A 43 -19.76 -2.10 17.34
C TRP A 43 -18.28 -2.13 16.95
N ILE A 44 -18.02 -2.07 15.64
CA ILE A 44 -16.68 -2.13 15.04
C ILE A 44 -16.40 -0.82 14.31
N LEU A 45 -15.39 -0.06 14.74
CA LEU A 45 -14.89 1.06 13.94
C LEU A 45 -13.91 0.52 12.90
N TYR A 46 -14.15 0.83 11.62
CA TYR A 46 -13.27 0.51 10.51
C TYR A 46 -12.62 1.78 9.92
N THR A 47 -11.32 1.74 9.67
CA THR A 47 -10.58 2.84 9.03
C THR A 47 -9.17 2.43 8.58
N LEU A 48 -8.71 2.96 7.45
CA LEU A 48 -7.31 2.91 7.01
C LEU A 48 -6.65 4.30 7.00
N GLU A 49 -7.28 5.27 7.67
CA GLU A 49 -6.81 6.66 7.83
C GLU A 49 -6.37 6.93 9.28
N SER A 50 -5.53 7.93 9.50
CA SER A 50 -5.04 8.29 10.84
C SER A 50 -6.18 8.79 11.76
N PRO A 51 -6.05 8.73 13.10
CA PRO A 51 -6.97 9.42 14.03
C PRO A 51 -6.86 10.95 13.92
N LEU A 52 -5.84 11.50 13.27
CA LEU A 52 -5.74 12.92 12.97
C LEU A 52 -6.67 13.32 11.82
N THR A 53 -6.91 12.41 10.86
CA THR A 53 -7.90 12.57 9.78
C THR A 53 -9.35 12.55 10.31
N ALA A 54 -9.62 11.91 11.45
CA ALA A 54 -10.95 11.81 12.06
C ALA A 54 -10.89 12.03 13.59
N PRO A 55 -10.80 13.29 14.07
CA PRO A 55 -10.36 13.62 15.43
C PRO A 55 -11.16 13.04 16.61
N PHE A 56 -12.42 12.64 16.43
CA PHE A 56 -13.19 11.97 17.50
C PHE A 56 -12.50 10.69 18.00
N ARG A 57 -11.64 10.08 17.17
CA ARG A 57 -10.85 8.88 17.52
C ARG A 57 -9.74 9.11 18.53
N GLN A 58 -9.36 10.36 18.78
CA GLN A 58 -8.34 10.73 19.77
C GLN A 58 -8.94 10.77 21.19
N ASP A 59 -10.26 10.96 21.29
CA ASP A 59 -11.00 11.04 22.55
C ASP A 59 -11.51 9.64 22.98
N PRO A 60 -11.03 9.09 24.11
CA PRO A 60 -11.50 7.80 24.62
C PRO A 60 -13.00 7.75 24.93
N ALA A 61 -13.65 8.88 25.26
CA ALA A 61 -15.08 8.93 25.55
C ALA A 61 -15.93 8.86 24.27
N GLN A 62 -15.47 9.47 23.17
CA GLN A 62 -16.11 9.32 21.85
C GLN A 62 -15.81 7.96 21.21
N MET A 63 -14.72 7.30 21.60
CA MET A 63 -14.40 5.93 21.22
C MET A 63 -15.03 4.84 22.11
N ASP A 64 -15.59 5.20 23.27
CA ASP A 64 -16.20 4.26 24.21
C ASP A 64 -17.32 3.37 23.62
N PRO A 65 -18.18 3.86 22.68
CA PRO A 65 -19.24 3.04 22.08
C PRO A 65 -18.74 1.85 21.25
N PHE A 66 -17.47 1.84 20.81
CA PHE A 66 -16.92 0.77 19.98
C PHE A 66 -16.29 -0.34 20.83
N ASP A 67 -16.59 -1.59 20.47
CA ASP A 67 -16.05 -2.79 21.11
C ASP A 67 -14.72 -3.22 20.46
N TYR A 68 -14.56 -2.93 19.16
CA TYR A 68 -13.41 -3.34 18.36
C TYR A 68 -12.97 -2.29 17.34
N LEU A 69 -11.66 -2.20 17.11
CA LEU A 69 -11.05 -1.46 15.99
C LEU A 69 -10.62 -2.43 14.88
N ALA A 70 -10.92 -2.05 13.64
CA ALA A 70 -10.41 -2.64 12.40
C ALA A 70 -9.57 -1.59 11.66
N SER A 71 -8.24 -1.63 11.77
CA SER A 71 -7.38 -0.57 11.20
C SER A 71 -5.96 -1.01 10.84
N TYR A 72 -5.15 -0.06 10.35
CA TYR A 72 -3.74 -0.23 10.00
C TYR A 72 -2.83 -0.59 11.19
N HIS A 73 -3.23 -0.25 12.42
CA HIS A 73 -2.35 -0.46 13.57
C HIS A 73 -2.40 -1.93 13.98
N GLN A 74 -1.24 -2.59 14.08
CA GLN A 74 -1.09 -4.03 14.32
C GLN A 74 -1.67 -4.47 15.67
N LYS A 75 -1.92 -3.53 16.60
CA LYS A 75 -2.55 -3.73 17.92
C LYS A 75 -4.09 -3.68 17.87
N SER A 76 -4.68 -3.43 16.69
CA SER A 76 -6.14 -3.46 16.45
C SER A 76 -6.71 -4.88 16.64
N ARG A 77 -8.01 -5.02 16.94
CA ARG A 77 -8.64 -6.36 17.02
C ARG A 77 -8.60 -7.10 15.68
N TYR A 78 -8.70 -6.34 14.59
CA TYR A 78 -8.54 -6.79 13.22
C TYR A 78 -7.50 -5.88 12.53
N PHE A 79 -6.34 -6.43 12.19
CA PHE A 79 -5.35 -5.73 11.38
C PHE A 79 -5.77 -5.78 9.90
N PHE A 80 -5.90 -4.61 9.29
CA PHE A 80 -6.14 -4.41 7.86
C PHE A 80 -4.91 -3.70 7.28
N THR A 81 -4.38 -4.16 6.14
CA THR A 81 -3.25 -3.50 5.48
C THR A 81 -3.39 -3.48 3.96
N TYR A 82 -2.69 -2.54 3.33
CA TYR A 82 -2.54 -2.44 1.87
C TYR A 82 -1.53 -3.46 1.31
N PHE A 83 -0.86 -4.21 2.19
CA PHE A 83 0.15 -5.21 1.88
C PHE A 83 -0.45 -6.61 1.86
N SER A 84 0.11 -7.48 1.03
CA SER A 84 -0.52 -8.74 0.60
C SER A 84 0.52 -9.62 -0.09
N PRO A 85 0.38 -10.97 -0.11
CA PRO A 85 1.25 -11.83 -0.92
C PRO A 85 1.25 -11.42 -2.40
N MET A 86 0.12 -10.94 -2.92
CA MET A 86 -0.03 -10.50 -4.30
C MET A 86 0.69 -9.16 -4.56
N VAL A 87 0.62 -8.22 -3.62
CA VAL A 87 1.32 -6.93 -3.69
C VAL A 87 2.83 -7.15 -3.64
N MET A 88 3.29 -8.00 -2.73
CA MET A 88 4.70 -8.32 -2.57
C MET A 88 5.25 -9.23 -3.68
N ASP A 89 4.43 -10.08 -4.31
CA ASP A 89 4.83 -10.74 -5.55
C ASP A 89 5.14 -9.71 -6.64
N VAL A 90 4.18 -8.87 -7.00
CA VAL A 90 4.34 -7.82 -8.04
C VAL A 90 5.52 -6.91 -7.72
N ALA A 91 5.67 -6.49 -6.46
CA ALA A 91 6.79 -5.67 -6.02
C ALA A 91 8.16 -6.36 -6.15
N ASN A 92 8.23 -7.69 -6.04
CA ASN A 92 9.47 -8.45 -6.19
C ASN A 92 9.73 -8.91 -7.64
N ARG A 93 8.84 -8.70 -8.61
CA ARG A 93 9.07 -9.16 -10.00
C ARG A 93 10.30 -8.49 -10.64
N PRO A 94 11.08 -9.20 -11.47
CA PRO A 94 12.28 -8.65 -12.11
C PRO A 94 11.97 -7.42 -12.97
N LEU A 95 12.93 -6.49 -13.01
CA LEU A 95 12.85 -5.32 -13.87
C LEU A 95 13.06 -5.74 -15.35
N PRO A 96 12.26 -5.23 -16.30
CA PRO A 96 12.48 -5.46 -17.72
C PRO A 96 13.75 -4.74 -18.21
N THR A 97 14.32 -5.22 -19.32
CA THR A 97 15.62 -4.78 -19.85
C THR A 97 15.70 -3.31 -20.27
N ASP A 98 14.57 -2.63 -20.44
CA ASP A 98 14.49 -1.23 -20.82
C ASP A 98 14.18 -0.27 -19.67
N PHE A 99 14.14 -0.77 -18.42
CA PHE A 99 13.58 -0.08 -17.26
C PHE A 99 14.08 1.36 -17.07
N ILE A 100 15.40 1.58 -17.13
CA ILE A 100 16.03 2.90 -17.03
C ILE A 100 15.66 3.81 -18.21
N ARG A 101 15.61 3.28 -19.43
CA ARG A 101 15.28 4.04 -20.65
C ARG A 101 13.85 4.56 -20.66
N ARG A 102 12.94 3.94 -19.90
CA ARG A 102 11.55 4.41 -19.71
C ARG A 102 11.38 5.44 -18.59
N LYS A 103 12.46 5.90 -17.95
CA LYS A 103 12.40 6.94 -16.92
C LYS A 103 12.43 8.36 -17.50
N SER A 104 11.65 9.24 -16.88
CA SER A 104 11.56 10.66 -17.16
C SER A 104 12.91 11.34 -16.96
N LYS A 105 13.19 12.34 -17.81
CA LYS A 105 14.36 13.22 -17.68
C LYS A 105 13.96 14.69 -17.45
N GLN A 106 12.72 14.95 -17.03
CA GLN A 106 12.24 16.29 -16.65
C GLN A 106 12.39 16.55 -15.15
N ALA A 107 12.01 15.57 -14.33
CA ALA A 107 12.21 15.58 -12.88
C ALA A 107 12.44 14.13 -12.40
N PRO A 108 13.35 13.90 -11.43
CA PRO A 108 13.57 12.56 -10.87
C PRO A 108 12.44 12.07 -9.97
N ILE A 109 11.75 13.02 -9.30
CA ILE A 109 10.77 12.75 -8.24
C ILE A 109 9.35 13.07 -8.71
N LEU A 110 8.42 12.14 -8.50
CA LEU A 110 6.97 12.32 -8.64
C LEU A 110 6.30 12.49 -7.28
N TRP A 111 5.30 13.37 -7.19
CA TRP A 111 4.36 13.44 -6.07
C TRP A 111 2.91 13.55 -6.54
N ILE A 112 1.99 12.86 -5.87
CA ILE A 112 0.56 12.92 -6.14
C ILE A 112 -0.20 12.84 -4.81
N ALA A 113 -0.58 14.00 -4.27
CA ALA A 113 -1.31 14.13 -3.01
C ALA A 113 -2.54 15.04 -3.15
N LYS A 114 -3.56 14.81 -2.30
CA LYS A 114 -4.82 15.59 -2.25
C LYS A 114 -5.12 16.25 -0.92
N ASN A 115 -4.72 15.63 0.20
CA ASN A 115 -4.70 16.30 1.49
C ASN A 115 -3.45 17.19 1.54
N CYS A 116 -3.63 18.51 1.54
CA CYS A 116 -2.56 19.50 1.55
C CYS A 116 -2.42 20.21 2.91
N TYR A 117 -3.09 19.68 3.93
CA TYR A 117 -3.05 20.14 5.32
C TYR A 117 -2.79 18.91 6.20
N ALA A 118 -1.75 18.14 5.84
CA ALA A 118 -1.38 16.92 6.54
C ALA A 118 -0.73 17.24 7.89
N SER A 119 -1.16 16.58 8.95
CA SER A 119 -0.61 16.78 10.30
C SER A 119 0.86 16.38 10.41
N SER A 120 1.41 15.60 9.48
CA SER A 120 2.85 15.36 9.37
C SER A 120 3.67 16.63 9.04
N GLY A 121 3.04 17.67 8.47
CA GLY A 121 3.70 18.90 8.01
C GLY A 121 4.49 18.73 6.71
N ARG A 122 4.37 17.58 6.05
CA ARG A 122 5.18 17.16 4.89
C ARG A 122 5.22 18.19 3.76
N GLU A 123 4.15 18.96 3.59
CA GLU A 123 4.03 20.02 2.58
C GLU A 123 5.15 21.05 2.74
N HIS A 124 5.52 21.41 3.97
CA HIS A 124 6.59 22.38 4.25
C HIS A 124 7.96 21.84 3.80
N TYR A 125 8.30 20.60 4.17
CA TYR A 125 9.56 19.98 3.73
C TYR A 125 9.60 19.76 2.22
N ILE A 126 8.50 19.33 1.59
CA ILE A 126 8.46 19.14 0.13
C ILE A 126 8.59 20.49 -0.60
N GLN A 127 7.93 21.55 -0.12
CA GLN A 127 8.06 22.90 -0.66
C GLN A 127 9.50 23.44 -0.55
N GLU A 128 10.21 23.09 0.52
CA GLU A 128 11.62 23.43 0.71
C GLU A 128 12.54 22.60 -0.20
N LEU A 129 12.32 21.28 -0.27
CA LEU A 129 13.02 20.34 -1.16
C LEU A 129 12.95 20.78 -2.63
N MET A 130 11.79 21.27 -3.07
CA MET A 130 11.54 21.78 -4.43
C MET A 130 12.40 22.98 -4.82
N LYS A 131 13.04 23.69 -3.87
CA LYS A 131 14.03 24.74 -4.17
C LYS A 131 15.38 24.18 -4.61
N TYR A 132 15.63 22.90 -4.34
CA TYR A 132 16.95 22.26 -4.48
C TYR A 132 16.97 21.09 -5.47
N ILE A 133 15.81 20.49 -5.78
CA ILE A 133 15.65 19.44 -6.80
C ILE A 133 14.24 19.50 -7.42
N SER A 134 14.13 19.19 -8.72
CA SER A 134 12.84 19.15 -9.42
C SER A 134 11.92 18.07 -8.86
N VAL A 135 10.70 18.45 -8.50
CA VAL A 135 9.59 17.54 -8.16
C VAL A 135 8.41 17.87 -9.07
N ASP A 136 7.94 16.87 -9.81
CA ASP A 136 6.71 16.98 -10.57
C ASP A 136 5.53 16.57 -9.67
N SER A 137 4.74 17.55 -9.23
CA SER A 137 3.49 17.32 -8.49
C SER A 137 2.29 17.44 -9.41
N TYR A 138 1.55 16.33 -9.55
CA TYR A 138 0.29 16.25 -10.30
C TYR A 138 -0.94 16.17 -9.39
N GLY A 139 -0.74 16.20 -8.08
CA GLY A 139 -1.82 16.27 -7.09
C GLY A 139 -2.37 17.68 -6.93
N ASP A 140 -3.34 17.84 -6.03
CA ASP A 140 -3.89 19.14 -5.66
C ASP A 140 -2.86 19.98 -4.86
N CYS A 141 -1.88 19.31 -4.23
CA CYS A 141 -0.88 19.91 -3.34
C CYS A 141 0.41 20.28 -4.07
N LEU A 142 0.90 21.52 -3.87
CA LEU A 142 2.10 22.08 -4.51
C LEU A 142 2.16 21.82 -6.02
N ASN A 143 1.01 21.89 -6.71
CA ASN A 143 0.87 21.45 -8.10
C ASN A 143 1.86 22.19 -9.03
N THR A 144 2.72 21.42 -9.72
CA THR A 144 3.64 21.93 -10.76
C THR A 144 3.26 21.44 -12.16
N LYS A 145 2.36 20.47 -12.27
CA LYS A 145 1.88 19.91 -13.54
C LYS A 145 0.37 19.59 -13.49
N PRO A 146 -0.41 19.95 -14.52
CA PRO A 146 -1.79 19.47 -14.63
C PRO A 146 -1.81 17.95 -14.87
N PHE A 147 -2.75 17.24 -14.23
CA PHE A 147 -2.88 15.79 -14.40
C PHE A 147 -3.19 15.43 -15.87
N PRO A 148 -2.37 14.58 -16.54
CA PRO A 148 -2.53 14.29 -17.96
C PRO A 148 -3.78 13.44 -18.21
N PRO A 149 -4.68 13.82 -19.14
CA PRO A 149 -5.98 13.18 -19.32
C PRO A 149 -5.92 11.77 -19.94
N ASN A 150 -4.74 11.33 -20.38
CA ASN A 150 -4.51 10.08 -21.10
C ASN A 150 -3.60 9.08 -20.36
N LYS A 151 -3.31 9.30 -19.07
CA LYS A 151 -2.57 8.37 -18.21
C LYS A 151 -3.31 8.11 -16.91
N SER A 152 -3.17 6.92 -16.35
CA SER A 152 -3.50 6.66 -14.95
C SER A 152 -2.36 7.14 -14.03
N ARG A 153 -2.66 7.24 -12.72
CA ARG A 153 -1.66 7.55 -11.69
C ARG A 153 -0.55 6.49 -11.67
N GLU A 154 -0.92 5.22 -11.82
CA GLU A 154 -0.05 4.06 -11.83
C GLU A 154 0.89 4.08 -13.04
N GLN A 155 0.37 4.45 -14.22
CA GLN A 155 1.19 4.64 -15.42
C GLN A 155 2.23 5.75 -15.20
N LEU A 156 1.84 6.90 -14.66
CA LEU A 156 2.78 7.96 -14.26
C LEU A 156 3.84 7.46 -13.28
N MET A 157 3.47 6.69 -12.25
CA MET A 157 4.43 6.14 -11.29
C MET A 157 5.50 5.25 -11.93
N THR A 158 5.19 4.54 -13.02
CA THR A 158 6.22 3.76 -13.74
C THR A 158 7.27 4.62 -14.44
N GLU A 159 6.98 5.89 -14.73
CA GLU A 159 7.84 6.80 -15.51
C GLU A 159 8.88 7.53 -14.66
N TYR A 160 8.81 7.56 -13.32
CA TYR A 160 9.77 8.32 -12.49
C TYR A 160 10.77 7.41 -11.77
N LYS A 161 11.99 7.90 -11.50
CA LYS A 161 12.98 7.14 -10.70
C LYS A 161 12.53 7.07 -9.24
N PHE A 162 11.98 8.16 -8.70
CA PHE A 162 11.54 8.24 -7.30
C PHE A 162 10.07 8.67 -7.17
N TYR A 163 9.42 8.23 -6.10
CA TYR A 163 8.08 8.70 -5.72
C TYR A 163 8.05 9.08 -4.23
N LEU A 164 7.44 10.22 -3.91
CA LEU A 164 7.26 10.70 -2.54
C LEU A 164 6.09 9.96 -1.87
N ALA A 165 6.39 8.78 -1.34
CA ALA A 165 5.50 7.89 -0.60
C ALA A 165 5.36 8.32 0.87
N ILE A 166 4.97 9.58 1.10
CA ILE A 166 4.94 10.23 2.41
C ILE A 166 3.51 10.28 2.95
N GLU A 167 3.33 9.84 4.19
CA GLU A 167 2.04 9.75 4.86
C GLU A 167 1.51 11.09 5.40
N ASN A 168 0.18 11.16 5.60
CA ASN A 168 -0.49 12.39 6.05
C ASN A 168 -0.36 12.65 7.57
N ALA A 169 0.17 11.69 8.32
CA ALA A 169 0.40 11.72 9.76
C ALA A 169 1.60 10.83 10.11
N ASN A 170 2.23 11.08 11.25
CA ASN A 170 3.35 10.28 11.76
C ASN A 170 2.87 9.46 12.99
N CYS A 171 2.35 8.26 12.74
CA CYS A 171 1.84 7.32 13.77
C CYS A 171 2.60 5.97 13.69
N GLU A 172 2.51 5.13 14.71
CA GLU A 172 2.97 3.73 14.65
C GLU A 172 2.18 2.95 13.58
N ASP A 173 2.83 2.00 12.90
CA ASP A 173 2.27 1.11 11.85
C ASP A 173 1.56 1.76 10.64
N TYR A 174 1.43 3.09 10.58
CA TYR A 174 0.65 3.79 9.55
C TYR A 174 1.38 3.81 8.20
N VAL A 175 1.21 2.72 7.43
CA VAL A 175 1.81 2.53 6.10
C VAL A 175 0.72 2.15 5.11
N THR A 176 0.53 2.97 4.08
CA THR A 176 -0.66 2.94 3.23
C THR A 176 -0.41 2.47 1.79
N GLU A 177 -1.36 2.73 0.88
CA GLU A 177 -1.19 2.55 -0.56
C GLU A 177 0.04 3.26 -1.11
N LYS A 178 0.51 4.36 -0.50
CA LYS A 178 1.61 5.19 -1.02
C LYS A 178 2.91 4.39 -1.18
N LEU A 179 3.27 3.59 -0.18
CA LEU A 179 4.42 2.68 -0.26
C LEU A 179 4.10 1.45 -1.11
N ALA A 180 2.94 0.81 -0.88
CA ALA A 180 2.55 -0.42 -1.58
C ALA A 180 2.48 -0.23 -3.11
N ASP A 181 1.94 0.89 -3.58
CA ASP A 181 1.86 1.25 -5.00
C ASP A 181 3.23 1.60 -5.57
N THR A 182 4.07 2.33 -4.85
CA THR A 182 5.43 2.64 -5.32
C THR A 182 6.25 1.36 -5.51
N LEU A 183 6.14 0.42 -4.57
CA LEU A 183 6.75 -0.90 -4.67
C LEU A 183 6.19 -1.71 -5.85
N LYS A 184 4.88 -1.64 -6.16
CA LYS A 184 4.32 -2.28 -7.38
C LYS A 184 4.82 -1.63 -8.67
N PHE A 185 4.77 -0.30 -8.78
CA PHE A 185 5.00 0.44 -10.04
C PHE A 185 6.46 0.78 -10.32
N SER A 186 7.39 0.24 -9.53
CA SER A 186 8.83 0.23 -9.83
C SER A 186 9.44 1.63 -9.92
N ALA A 187 9.19 2.44 -8.90
CA ALA A 187 10.03 3.59 -8.53
C ALA A 187 10.65 3.30 -7.15
N VAL A 188 11.71 4.02 -6.77
CA VAL A 188 12.23 3.96 -5.39
C VAL A 188 11.36 4.87 -4.51
N PRO A 189 10.73 4.35 -3.44
CA PRO A 189 9.94 5.16 -2.52
C PRO A 189 10.85 6.01 -1.64
N ILE A 190 10.63 7.32 -1.65
CA ILE A 190 11.08 8.23 -0.60
C ILE A 190 9.95 8.26 0.44
N VAL A 191 10.21 7.80 1.66
CA VAL A 191 9.17 7.52 2.67
C VAL A 191 9.29 8.40 3.90
N ASP A 192 8.12 8.78 4.43
CA ASP A 192 7.93 9.21 5.81
C ASP A 192 6.53 8.82 6.31
N GLY A 193 6.40 8.65 7.63
CA GLY A 193 5.25 8.13 8.36
C GLY A 193 5.71 7.59 9.72
N PRO A 194 5.61 6.26 9.98
CA PRO A 194 6.06 5.64 11.23
C PRO A 194 7.57 5.74 11.46
N ALA A 195 8.00 5.43 12.69
CA ALA A 195 9.41 5.26 13.02
C ALA A 195 10.02 4.00 12.33
N SER A 196 9.22 2.94 12.17
CA SER A 196 9.65 1.66 11.59
C SER A 196 8.78 1.24 10.40
N TYR A 197 9.40 0.56 9.42
CA TYR A 197 8.73 -0.08 8.28
C TYR A 197 9.05 -1.58 8.20
N ASN A 198 9.38 -2.21 9.33
CA ASN A 198 9.65 -3.65 9.40
C ASN A 198 8.45 -4.45 8.87
N GLY A 199 8.70 -5.45 8.02
CA GLY A 199 7.65 -6.23 7.34
C GLY A 199 7.05 -5.58 6.09
N TYR A 200 6.93 -4.25 6.05
CA TYR A 200 6.40 -3.52 4.90
C TYR A 200 7.42 -3.35 3.76
N LEU A 201 8.73 -3.32 4.07
CA LEU A 201 9.81 -3.17 3.09
C LEU A 201 10.44 -4.54 2.71
N PRO A 202 10.68 -4.81 1.41
CA PRO A 202 11.40 -6.01 0.95
C PRO A 202 12.79 -6.20 1.58
N ASN A 203 13.49 -5.12 1.89
CA ASN A 203 14.67 -5.06 2.75
C ASN A 203 14.95 -3.60 3.19
N GLN A 204 15.94 -3.36 4.06
CA GLN A 204 16.29 -2.00 4.50
C GLN A 204 16.70 -1.08 3.34
N ARG A 205 17.33 -1.62 2.29
CA ARG A 205 17.75 -0.88 1.08
C ARG A 205 16.73 -0.99 -0.07
N SER A 206 15.46 -0.75 0.25
CA SER A 206 14.37 -0.71 -0.75
C SER A 206 13.53 0.59 -0.69
N ALA A 207 13.86 1.49 0.24
CA ALA A 207 13.26 2.81 0.39
C ALA A 207 14.31 3.83 0.88
N ILE A 208 14.08 5.11 0.61
CA ILE A 208 14.90 6.22 1.12
C ILE A 208 14.13 6.86 2.28
N ARG A 209 14.67 6.76 3.49
CA ARG A 209 14.09 7.38 4.71
C ARG A 209 14.27 8.90 4.64
N MET A 210 13.20 9.65 4.47
CA MET A 210 13.22 11.13 4.49
C MET A 210 13.68 11.65 5.87
N ASP A 211 13.34 10.94 6.95
CA ASP A 211 13.81 11.18 8.31
C ASP A 211 15.24 10.69 8.61
N ALA A 212 16.03 10.37 7.58
CA ALA A 212 17.50 10.38 7.63
C ALA A 212 18.11 11.70 7.12
N TYR A 213 17.29 12.60 6.57
CA TYR A 213 17.71 13.86 5.95
C TYR A 213 16.95 15.06 6.54
N PRO A 214 17.19 15.48 7.79
CA PRO A 214 16.48 16.63 8.38
C PRO A 214 16.70 17.95 7.63
N ASP A 215 17.77 18.06 6.83
CA ASP A 215 17.96 19.16 5.89
C ASP A 215 17.49 18.73 4.47
N PRO A 216 16.45 19.37 3.89
CA PRO A 216 15.99 19.09 2.52
C PRO A 216 17.10 19.20 1.45
N ARG A 217 18.14 20.00 1.70
CA ARG A 217 19.30 20.15 0.80
C ARG A 217 20.12 18.87 0.74
N ASP A 218 20.22 18.12 1.84
CA ASP A 218 20.94 16.85 1.87
C ASP A 218 20.16 15.75 1.12
N LEU A 219 18.83 15.71 1.26
CA LEU A 219 18.02 14.80 0.44
C LEU A 219 18.14 15.17 -1.05
N ALA A 220 18.09 16.46 -1.40
CA ALA A 220 18.27 16.92 -2.78
C ALA A 220 19.66 16.55 -3.36
N LYS A 221 20.74 16.65 -2.58
CA LYS A 221 22.07 16.16 -2.97
C LYS A 221 22.03 14.65 -3.25
N TYR A 222 21.45 13.88 -2.33
CA TYR A 222 21.45 12.42 -2.42
C TYR A 222 20.59 11.87 -3.58
N ILE A 223 19.38 12.40 -3.76
CA ILE A 223 18.53 12.02 -4.89
C ILE A 223 19.19 12.42 -6.22
N ARG A 224 19.90 13.55 -6.32
CA ARG A 224 20.68 13.90 -7.53
C ARG A 224 21.78 12.89 -7.80
N PHE A 225 22.55 12.47 -6.79
CA PHE A 225 23.56 11.42 -6.95
C PHE A 225 22.96 10.11 -7.50
N LEU A 226 21.81 9.67 -6.98
CA LEU A 226 21.12 8.48 -7.49
C LEU A 226 20.44 8.71 -8.86
N ASP A 227 20.06 9.94 -9.20
CA ASP A 227 19.52 10.27 -10.52
C ASP A 227 20.61 10.20 -11.60
N GLU A 228 21.81 10.68 -11.28
CA GLU A 228 22.99 10.69 -12.15
C GLU A 228 23.74 9.33 -12.18
N ASN A 229 23.56 8.47 -11.17
CA ASN A 229 24.20 7.15 -11.06
C ASN A 229 23.18 5.99 -11.07
N ASP A 230 22.97 5.40 -12.25
CA ASP A 230 22.01 4.30 -12.44
C ASP A 230 22.38 3.01 -11.68
N ASP A 231 23.65 2.71 -11.42
CA ASP A 231 24.04 1.53 -10.62
C ASP A 231 23.69 1.70 -9.13
N ALA A 232 23.95 2.89 -8.58
CA ALA A 232 23.58 3.22 -7.20
C ALA A 232 22.05 3.22 -7.02
N TYR A 233 21.31 3.70 -8.02
CA TYR A 233 19.85 3.64 -8.06
C TYR A 233 19.31 2.21 -8.22
N LEU A 234 19.80 1.43 -9.19
CA LEU A 234 19.38 0.03 -9.39
C LEU A 234 19.69 -0.85 -8.19
N ALA A 235 20.69 -0.49 -7.39
CA ALA A 235 21.02 -1.21 -6.16
C ALA A 235 19.91 -1.12 -5.08
N TYR A 236 19.03 -0.11 -5.10
CA TYR A 236 17.79 -0.08 -4.30
C TYR A 236 16.73 -1.08 -4.78
N MET A 237 16.87 -1.65 -5.99
CA MET A 237 15.92 -2.60 -6.57
C MET A 237 16.45 -4.03 -6.69
N LYS A 238 17.66 -4.31 -6.17
CA LYS A 238 18.29 -5.65 -6.21
C LYS A 238 17.39 -6.76 -5.63
N TYR A 239 16.53 -6.44 -4.66
CA TYR A 239 15.57 -7.39 -4.08
C TYR A 239 14.64 -8.04 -5.13
N ARG A 240 14.38 -7.37 -6.27
CA ARG A 240 13.55 -7.85 -7.38
C ARG A 240 14.13 -9.02 -8.17
N GLN A 241 15.39 -9.38 -7.93
CA GLN A 241 16.00 -10.55 -8.56
C GLN A 241 15.52 -11.86 -7.89
N ASN A 242 15.04 -11.78 -6.64
CA ASN A 242 14.63 -12.94 -5.85
C ASN A 242 13.35 -13.65 -6.35
N ALA A 243 12.50 -13.00 -7.16
CA ALA A 243 11.22 -13.59 -7.57
C ALA A 243 11.33 -14.80 -8.51
N LEU A 244 12.49 -15.01 -9.13
CA LEU A 244 12.77 -16.21 -9.92
C LEU A 244 13.26 -17.40 -9.07
N ILE A 245 13.51 -17.19 -7.77
CA ILE A 245 14.24 -18.15 -6.90
C ILE A 245 13.45 -18.48 -5.62
N LYS A 246 12.71 -17.52 -5.04
CA LYS A 246 11.87 -17.73 -3.84
C LYS A 246 10.37 -17.62 -4.16
N PRO A 247 9.49 -18.46 -3.60
CA PRO A 247 8.04 -18.30 -3.74
C PRO A 247 7.53 -17.07 -2.97
N PRO A 248 6.39 -16.45 -3.36
CA PRO A 248 5.92 -15.19 -2.77
C PRO A 248 5.73 -15.21 -1.24
N SER A 249 5.31 -16.35 -0.68
CA SER A 249 5.15 -16.57 0.76
C SER A 249 6.45 -16.44 1.56
N GLU A 250 7.61 -16.68 0.93
CA GLU A 250 8.94 -16.62 1.54
C GLU A 250 9.68 -15.29 1.24
N ARG A 251 9.01 -14.33 0.60
CA ARG A 251 9.54 -12.99 0.30
C ARG A 251 9.09 -11.91 1.29
N MET A 252 8.43 -12.32 2.37
CA MET A 252 7.84 -11.43 3.38
C MET A 252 8.30 -11.86 4.77
N ASP A 253 8.33 -10.92 5.71
CA ASP A 253 8.69 -11.18 7.09
C ASP A 253 7.65 -12.11 7.76
N PRO A 254 8.06 -13.26 8.34
CA PRO A 254 7.12 -14.21 8.94
C PRO A 254 6.36 -13.65 10.14
N LEU A 255 6.94 -12.72 10.91
CA LEU A 255 6.25 -12.06 12.02
C LEU A 255 5.19 -11.11 11.47
N PHE A 256 5.52 -10.33 10.43
CA PHE A 256 4.53 -9.46 9.77
C PHE A 256 3.35 -10.24 9.18
N VAL A 257 3.63 -11.37 8.52
CA VAL A 257 2.59 -12.29 8.03
C VAL A 257 1.80 -12.89 9.19
N SER A 258 2.42 -13.17 10.34
CA SER A 258 1.73 -13.75 11.51
C SER A 258 0.63 -12.86 12.09
N LEU A 259 0.75 -11.53 11.91
CA LEU A 259 -0.25 -10.54 12.34
C LEU A 259 -1.50 -10.52 11.45
N TRP A 260 -1.42 -11.10 10.26
CA TRP A 260 -2.51 -11.06 9.29
C TRP A 260 -3.66 -11.98 9.70
N SER A 261 -4.87 -11.52 9.39
CA SER A 261 -6.12 -12.27 9.57
C SER A 261 -6.16 -13.61 8.80
N ASP A 262 -5.30 -13.77 7.80
CA ASP A 262 -5.03 -15.02 7.09
C ASP A 262 -3.60 -14.95 6.54
N GLN A 263 -2.78 -15.95 6.84
CA GLN A 263 -1.36 -15.94 6.50
C GLN A 263 -1.10 -16.32 5.04
N THR A 264 -2.09 -16.88 4.34
CA THR A 264 -1.96 -17.41 2.98
C THR A 264 -2.48 -16.45 1.91
N ALA A 265 -3.55 -15.70 2.22
CA ALA A 265 -4.36 -15.02 1.23
C ALA A 265 -4.70 -13.55 1.58
N HIS A 266 -3.99 -12.91 2.51
CA HIS A 266 -4.34 -11.57 3.00
C HIS A 266 -4.54 -10.56 1.86
N ASP A 267 -5.79 -10.10 1.73
CA ASP A 267 -6.24 -9.00 0.90
C ASP A 267 -7.36 -8.24 1.65
N TYR A 268 -7.91 -7.21 1.02
CA TYR A 268 -8.99 -6.42 1.60
C TYR A 268 -10.22 -7.25 1.98
N ARG A 269 -10.62 -8.22 1.15
CA ARG A 269 -11.77 -9.12 1.40
C ARG A 269 -11.49 -10.11 2.52
N VAL A 270 -10.28 -10.67 2.54
CA VAL A 270 -9.86 -11.63 3.58
C VAL A 270 -9.74 -10.97 4.96
N SER A 271 -9.44 -9.66 4.99
CA SER A 271 -9.55 -8.82 6.18
C SER A 271 -11.00 -8.71 6.67
N TRP A 272 -11.98 -8.49 5.78
CA TRP A 272 -13.41 -8.55 6.12
C TRP A 272 -13.85 -9.95 6.59
N CYS A 273 -13.34 -11.02 5.97
CA CYS A 273 -13.59 -12.40 6.39
C CYS A 273 -13.04 -12.73 7.80
N SER A 274 -12.17 -11.89 8.38
CA SER A 274 -11.74 -12.01 9.78
C SER A 274 -12.88 -11.67 10.76
N ILE A 275 -13.60 -10.58 10.48
CA ILE A 275 -14.74 -10.10 11.26
C ILE A 275 -15.85 -11.16 11.21
N CYS A 276 -16.18 -11.63 10.00
CA CYS A 276 -17.11 -12.74 9.78
C CYS A 276 -16.82 -13.98 10.64
N ARG A 277 -15.58 -14.49 10.61
CA ARG A 277 -15.17 -15.67 11.39
C ARG A 277 -15.27 -15.44 12.90
N HIS A 278 -14.92 -14.23 13.36
CA HIS A 278 -15.00 -13.87 14.78
C HIS A 278 -16.45 -13.73 15.27
N MET A 279 -17.35 -13.14 14.48
CA MET A 279 -18.76 -13.05 14.84
C MET A 279 -19.42 -14.43 14.83
N ALA A 280 -19.25 -15.22 13.76
CA ALA A 280 -19.81 -16.57 13.65
C ALA A 280 -19.42 -17.47 14.83
N THR A 281 -18.14 -17.47 15.25
CA THR A 281 -17.66 -18.26 16.41
C THR A 281 -18.19 -17.74 17.76
N THR A 282 -18.36 -16.42 17.90
CA THR A 282 -18.98 -15.83 19.10
C THR A 282 -20.46 -16.22 19.20
N LEU A 283 -21.18 -16.25 18.09
CA LEU A 283 -22.60 -16.61 18.03
C LEU A 283 -22.83 -18.10 18.30
N THR A 284 -22.01 -19.00 17.74
CA THR A 284 -22.12 -20.44 18.05
C THR A 284 -21.88 -20.73 19.52
N SER A 285 -20.99 -19.97 20.18
CA SER A 285 -20.75 -20.07 21.63
C SER A 285 -21.96 -19.60 22.46
N ARG A 286 -22.68 -18.57 22.02
CA ARG A 286 -23.94 -18.10 22.64
C ARG A 286 -25.09 -19.12 22.49
N GLY A 287 -25.07 -19.95 21.44
CA GLY A 287 -26.08 -20.97 21.16
C GLY A 287 -25.95 -22.27 21.98
N SER A 288 -24.82 -22.47 22.67
CA SER A 288 -24.62 -23.58 23.59
C SER A 288 -24.80 -23.12 25.03
N ASN A 289 -25.57 -23.87 25.85
CA ASN A 289 -25.88 -23.53 27.26
C ASN A 289 -24.62 -23.36 28.12
N GLN A 290 -24.10 -22.14 28.12
CA GLN A 290 -23.09 -21.58 29.01
C GLN A 290 -23.66 -20.25 29.51
N ASP A 291 -23.37 -19.91 30.75
CA ASP A 291 -24.03 -18.85 31.52
C ASP A 291 -24.03 -17.48 30.79
N GLU A 292 -25.16 -16.75 30.84
CA GLU A 292 -25.29 -15.42 30.20
C GLU A 292 -24.32 -14.38 30.82
N SER A 293 -23.75 -14.68 31.98
CA SER A 293 -22.63 -13.93 32.56
C SER A 293 -21.37 -13.90 31.68
N VAL A 294 -21.25 -14.80 30.69
CA VAL A 294 -20.11 -14.89 29.76
C VAL A 294 -20.48 -14.39 28.34
N LEU A 295 -21.34 -13.38 28.26
CA LEU A 295 -21.26 -12.44 27.13
C LEU A 295 -19.85 -11.80 27.11
N PRO A 296 -19.16 -11.74 25.95
CA PRO A 296 -18.00 -10.86 25.79
C PRO A 296 -18.43 -9.39 25.65
N THR A 297 -19.11 -8.87 26.68
CA THR A 297 -19.30 -7.42 26.95
C THR A 297 -18.02 -6.77 27.45
N THR A 298 -17.04 -7.57 27.88
CA THR A 298 -15.68 -7.11 28.12
C THR A 298 -15.02 -6.72 26.79
N LYS A 299 -14.78 -5.42 26.59
CA LYS A 299 -13.73 -4.92 25.67
C LYS A 299 -12.50 -5.79 25.87
N LYS A 300 -12.00 -6.45 24.82
CA LYS A 300 -10.92 -7.45 24.98
C LYS A 300 -9.70 -6.74 25.55
N ASN A 301 -9.38 -7.04 26.80
CA ASN A 301 -8.45 -6.23 27.59
C ASN A 301 -7.06 -6.22 26.91
N GLY A 302 -6.60 -5.04 26.46
CA GLY A 302 -5.38 -4.88 25.66
C GLY A 302 -5.54 -4.85 24.13
N SER A 303 -6.75 -4.93 23.56
CA SER A 303 -6.98 -4.58 22.13
C SER A 303 -7.14 -3.08 21.95
N LEU A 304 -6.48 -2.50 20.94
CA LEU A 304 -6.48 -1.06 20.70
C LEU A 304 -7.85 -0.54 20.26
N LEU A 305 -8.22 0.65 20.75
CA LEU A 305 -9.36 1.45 20.26
C LEU A 305 -8.92 2.88 19.91
N VAL A 306 -8.21 3.56 20.81
CA VAL A 306 -7.60 4.89 20.59
C VAL A 306 -6.13 4.70 20.20
N ASP A 307 -5.73 5.28 19.07
CA ASP A 307 -4.32 5.36 18.67
C ASP A 307 -3.74 6.70 19.17
N GLN A 308 -2.84 6.63 20.15
CA GLN A 308 -2.14 7.77 20.75
C GLN A 308 -0.68 7.89 20.28
N THR A 309 -0.29 7.13 19.26
CA THR A 309 1.09 7.10 18.73
C THR A 309 1.36 8.22 17.72
N CYS A 310 0.31 8.90 17.27
CA CYS A 310 0.38 9.96 16.26
C CYS A 310 1.00 11.24 16.81
N MET A 311 2.03 11.73 16.12
CA MET A 311 2.66 13.02 16.41
C MET A 311 1.79 14.17 15.88
N GLU A 312 0.95 14.75 16.75
CA GLU A 312 0.00 15.83 16.40
C GLU A 312 0.65 17.02 15.68
N GLY A 313 1.84 17.43 16.15
CA GLY A 313 2.63 18.53 15.58
C GLY A 313 3.49 18.14 14.37
N GLY A 314 3.43 16.89 13.92
CA GLY A 314 4.18 16.35 12.79
C GLY A 314 5.71 16.34 12.96
N LYS A 315 6.40 15.73 12.00
CA LYS A 315 7.87 15.83 11.93
C LYS A 315 8.34 17.14 11.30
N TRP A 316 7.60 17.70 10.33
CA TRP A 316 8.19 18.54 9.29
C TRP A 316 7.92 20.05 9.37
N ASN A 317 7.16 20.51 10.36
CA ASN A 317 6.74 21.92 10.44
C ASN A 317 7.92 22.92 10.53
N TYR A 318 9.06 22.51 11.12
CA TYR A 318 10.29 23.32 11.18
C TYR A 318 10.86 23.69 9.79
N ALA A 319 10.49 22.96 8.73
CA ALA A 319 10.94 23.27 7.37
C ALA A 319 10.34 24.59 6.84
N ALA A 320 9.22 25.04 7.42
CA ALA A 320 8.60 26.33 7.09
C ALA A 320 9.45 27.54 7.51
N ASP A 321 10.29 27.39 8.55
CA ASP A 321 11.18 28.44 9.04
C ASP A 321 12.38 28.69 8.11
N GLY A 322 12.69 27.72 7.24
CA GLY A 322 13.84 27.77 6.33
C GLY A 322 15.21 27.55 7.03
N PRO A 323 16.31 27.67 6.28
CA PRO A 323 17.66 27.49 6.82
C PRO A 323 18.14 28.72 7.63
N PRO A 324 18.84 28.52 8.78
CA PRO A 324 19.22 27.24 9.38
C PRO A 324 18.02 26.57 10.07
N TYR A 325 17.71 25.35 9.63
CA TYR A 325 16.63 24.54 10.20
C TYR A 325 16.91 24.30 11.68
N GLN A 326 15.97 24.70 12.53
CA GLN A 326 16.13 24.60 13.99
C GLN A 326 16.07 23.14 14.44
N SER A 327 16.43 22.88 15.70
CA SER A 327 16.39 21.54 16.29
C SER A 327 14.96 20.97 16.30
N TYR A 328 14.70 20.08 15.36
CA TYR A 328 13.51 19.24 15.28
C TYR A 328 13.32 18.39 16.54
N THR A 329 12.08 18.03 16.84
CA THR A 329 11.66 17.39 18.10
C THR A 329 11.74 15.85 18.11
N TRP A 330 12.21 15.24 17.02
CA TRP A 330 12.29 13.79 16.81
C TRP A 330 13.72 13.34 16.55
N THR A 331 14.04 12.07 16.83
CA THR A 331 15.38 11.52 16.57
C THR A 331 15.51 11.10 15.10
N PRO A 332 16.51 11.59 14.35
CA PRO A 332 16.74 11.14 12.98
C PRO A 332 17.13 9.68 12.89
N THR A 333 16.71 9.04 11.81
CA THR A 333 17.23 7.72 11.43
C THR A 333 18.62 7.85 10.81
N LEU A 334 19.40 6.78 10.85
CA LEU A 334 20.71 6.77 10.19
C LEU A 334 20.53 6.85 8.67
N LYS A 335 21.38 7.64 8.02
CA LYS A 335 21.51 7.65 6.56
C LYS A 335 22.00 6.27 6.09
N ASP A 336 21.64 5.90 4.88
CA ASP A 336 22.10 4.65 4.28
C ASP A 336 23.60 4.70 3.90
N GLU A 337 24.21 3.53 3.69
CA GLU A 337 25.66 3.43 3.47
C GLU A 337 26.18 4.23 2.26
N PHE A 338 25.35 4.42 1.22
CA PHE A 338 25.70 5.17 0.00
C PHE A 338 25.52 6.68 0.14
N ALA A 339 24.68 7.12 1.08
CA ALA A 339 24.59 8.53 1.44
C ALA A 339 25.91 9.06 2.00
N TYR A 340 26.66 8.24 2.73
CA TYR A 340 28.00 8.60 3.20
C TYR A 340 29.02 8.67 2.05
N GLU A 341 28.91 7.83 1.01
CA GLU A 341 29.74 7.96 -0.20
C GLU A 341 29.41 9.25 -0.99
N ALA A 342 28.13 9.58 -1.10
CA ALA A 342 27.64 10.75 -1.84
C ALA A 342 27.92 12.09 -1.15
N ILE A 343 27.89 12.12 0.19
CA ILE A 343 28.10 13.34 0.99
C ILE A 343 29.56 13.45 1.46
N GLY A 344 30.23 12.32 1.70
CA GLY A 344 31.58 12.19 2.28
C GLY A 344 32.76 12.58 1.39
N LYS A 345 32.57 13.55 0.47
CA LYS A 345 33.67 14.30 -0.16
C LYS A 345 33.77 15.75 0.29
N THR A 346 32.75 16.29 0.97
CA THR A 346 32.76 17.66 1.52
C THR A 346 31.87 17.80 2.77
N ASP A 347 32.19 17.09 3.86
CA ASP A 347 32.34 17.72 5.19
C ASP A 347 32.94 16.75 6.22
N GLU A 348 33.91 17.23 7.01
CA GLU A 348 34.55 16.44 8.09
C GLU A 348 34.03 16.89 9.47
N SER A 349 32.74 17.23 9.56
CA SER A 349 32.15 17.91 10.72
C SER A 349 30.78 17.35 11.16
N THR A 350 30.68 16.04 11.42
CA THR A 350 29.53 15.47 12.15
C THR A 350 30.01 14.72 13.41
N PRO A 351 29.42 14.92 14.60
CA PRO A 351 29.95 14.34 15.84
C PRO A 351 29.89 12.81 15.87
N LYS A 352 30.97 12.16 16.32
CA LYS A 352 30.94 10.76 16.73
C LYS A 352 30.12 10.63 18.02
N ILE A 353 28.88 10.17 17.91
CA ILE A 353 28.08 9.76 19.07
C ILE A 353 28.68 8.46 19.62
N LEU A 354 29.63 8.60 20.55
CA LEU A 354 30.12 7.50 21.37
C LEU A 354 29.04 7.09 22.38
N PRO A 355 28.65 5.81 22.47
CA PRO A 355 27.81 5.33 23.56
C PRO A 355 28.62 5.37 24.87
N SER A 356 28.33 6.36 25.72
CA SER A 356 28.96 6.46 27.03
C SER A 356 28.24 5.61 28.07
N THR A 357 28.54 4.31 28.11
CA THR A 357 28.23 3.44 29.25
C THR A 357 29.52 2.96 29.89
N SER A 358 29.76 3.40 31.13
CA SER A 358 30.82 2.83 31.98
C SER A 358 30.54 1.36 32.28
N MET A 359 31.61 0.60 32.52
CA MET A 359 31.54 -0.82 32.86
C MET A 359 30.70 -1.08 34.11
N ASP A 360 30.00 -2.20 34.10
CA ASP A 360 30.01 -3.14 35.22
C ASP A 360 30.19 -4.57 34.68
N SER A 361 30.86 -5.43 35.43
CA SER A 361 31.51 -6.63 34.87
C SER A 361 30.85 -7.95 35.27
N ALA A 362 30.49 -8.79 34.28
CA ALA A 362 30.15 -10.20 34.50
C ALA A 362 30.68 -11.08 33.35
N THR A 363 31.34 -12.18 33.73
CA THR A 363 32.17 -13.09 32.94
C THR A 363 31.49 -13.86 31.78
N LEU A 364 32.33 -14.18 30.78
CA LEU A 364 32.15 -15.08 29.63
C LEU A 364 31.13 -16.25 29.77
N SER A 365 30.45 -16.53 28.66
CA SER A 365 30.42 -17.88 28.07
C SER A 365 30.31 -17.76 26.54
N THR A 366 31.14 -18.49 25.79
CA THR A 366 31.27 -18.36 24.33
C THR A 366 31.18 -19.72 23.62
N THR A 367 30.28 -19.86 22.65
CA THR A 367 30.42 -20.79 21.52
C THR A 367 29.61 -20.30 20.32
N ASP A 368 30.29 -19.99 19.22
CA ASP A 368 29.69 -19.81 17.90
C ASP A 368 30.67 -20.42 16.86
N PRO A 369 30.32 -21.52 16.16
CA PRO A 369 31.30 -22.27 15.36
C PRO A 369 31.07 -22.14 13.84
N TRP A 370 31.75 -21.19 13.19
CA TRP A 370 31.89 -21.14 11.73
C TRP A 370 33.31 -20.74 11.31
N LEU A 371 34.17 -21.71 11.04
CA LEU A 371 35.38 -21.52 10.20
C LEU A 371 35.85 -22.83 9.56
N GLU A 372 36.69 -22.64 8.54
CA GLU A 372 37.46 -23.61 7.75
C GLU A 372 36.65 -24.40 6.68
N SER A 373 36.85 -24.19 5.38
CA SER A 373 38.02 -24.35 4.47
C SER A 373 37.87 -25.65 3.64
N SER A 374 38.50 -25.87 2.48
CA SER A 374 39.57 -25.15 1.76
C SER A 374 39.57 -25.47 0.24
N THR A 375 40.51 -24.86 -0.50
CA THR A 375 41.08 -25.29 -1.80
C THR A 375 40.21 -25.50 -3.05
N ASP A 376 40.46 -24.65 -4.04
CA ASP A 376 40.43 -24.98 -5.49
C ASP A 376 41.63 -25.90 -5.85
N PRO A 377 41.56 -26.73 -6.90
CA PRO A 377 42.34 -26.34 -8.10
C PRO A 377 41.72 -26.69 -9.47
N SER A 378 42.14 -25.89 -10.45
CA SER A 378 41.81 -25.99 -11.88
C SER A 378 42.03 -27.35 -12.56
N SER A 379 41.13 -27.72 -13.47
CA SER A 379 41.50 -28.42 -14.71
C SER A 379 40.59 -28.03 -15.87
N SER A 380 41.16 -27.96 -17.08
CA SER A 380 40.45 -27.62 -18.32
C SER A 380 40.06 -28.89 -19.08
N LEU A 381 38.85 -28.94 -19.65
CA LEU A 381 38.59 -29.74 -20.85
C LEU A 381 37.33 -29.26 -21.59
N SER A 382 37.41 -29.27 -22.91
CA SER A 382 36.32 -28.98 -23.83
C SER A 382 35.70 -30.26 -24.40
N LEU A 383 34.40 -30.28 -24.68
CA LEU A 383 33.85 -30.81 -25.93
C LEU A 383 32.36 -30.48 -26.11
N GLN A 384 31.86 -30.70 -27.32
CA GLN A 384 30.49 -30.41 -27.77
C GLN A 384 29.64 -31.68 -27.82
N SER A 385 28.32 -31.51 -27.96
CA SER A 385 27.38 -32.45 -28.59
C SER A 385 27.04 -33.74 -27.81
N SER A 386 25.91 -34.45 -28.01
CA SER A 386 24.57 -34.08 -28.53
C SER A 386 23.63 -35.31 -28.47
N TRP A 387 22.32 -35.08 -28.45
CA TRP A 387 21.20 -36.04 -28.62
C TRP A 387 20.82 -36.94 -27.41
N ASP A 388 19.49 -37.02 -27.24
CA ASP A 388 18.68 -38.05 -26.55
C ASP A 388 18.72 -39.40 -27.35
N PRO A 389 17.83 -40.42 -27.19
CA PRO A 389 16.65 -40.55 -26.30
C PRO A 389 16.33 -41.95 -25.69
N LEU A 390 15.30 -41.98 -24.80
CA LEU A 390 14.45 -43.17 -24.44
C LEU A 390 15.19 -44.34 -23.73
N GLN A 391 14.61 -45.37 -23.10
CA GLN A 391 13.24 -45.86 -22.83
C GLN A 391 13.31 -46.75 -21.53
N ASP A 392 12.29 -47.36 -20.88
CA ASP A 392 10.87 -47.61 -21.19
C ASP A 392 10.05 -47.98 -19.92
N LEU A 393 8.71 -48.07 -20.06
CA LEU A 393 7.73 -48.92 -19.32
C LEU A 393 7.69 -48.88 -17.76
N SER A 394 6.54 -48.88 -17.06
CA SER A 394 5.10 -49.06 -17.41
C SER A 394 4.25 -48.53 -16.21
N VAL A 395 2.91 -48.55 -16.12
CA VAL A 395 1.79 -49.24 -16.80
C VAL A 395 0.62 -48.24 -17.00
N GLY A 396 -0.45 -48.63 -17.72
CA GLY A 396 -1.75 -47.93 -17.71
C GLY A 396 -2.50 -48.11 -16.37
N SER A 397 -3.73 -47.63 -16.15
CA SER A 397 -4.85 -47.10 -16.97
C SER A 397 -6.04 -46.95 -15.96
N ALA A 398 -7.24 -46.39 -16.19
CA ALA A 398 -8.01 -45.66 -17.22
C ALA A 398 -9.28 -45.13 -16.48
N LEU A 399 -10.17 -44.23 -16.91
CA LEU A 399 -10.43 -43.29 -18.03
C LEU A 399 -11.54 -42.34 -17.49
N GLY A 400 -11.86 -41.14 -17.98
CA GLY A 400 -11.43 -40.28 -19.09
C GLY A 400 -12.11 -38.89 -18.85
N SER A 401 -12.38 -38.01 -19.83
CA SER A 401 -12.10 -37.96 -21.26
C SER A 401 -12.04 -36.49 -21.71
N THR A 402 -11.28 -36.18 -22.78
CA THR A 402 -11.16 -34.83 -23.37
C THR A 402 -11.60 -34.83 -24.83
N ALA A 403 -12.05 -33.69 -25.33
CA ALA A 403 -12.26 -33.43 -26.75
C ALA A 403 -11.52 -32.14 -27.14
N SER A 404 -10.71 -32.21 -28.20
CA SER A 404 -9.83 -31.12 -28.66
C SER A 404 -9.91 -31.00 -30.19
N TYR A 405 -9.98 -29.77 -30.70
CA TYR A 405 -9.82 -29.44 -32.14
C TYR A 405 -9.31 -27.97 -32.27
N PRO A 406 -8.76 -27.53 -33.42
CA PRO A 406 -7.46 -26.87 -33.41
C PRO A 406 -7.44 -25.45 -34.01
N LEU A 407 -6.24 -24.84 -34.00
CA LEU A 407 -5.91 -23.59 -34.68
C LEU A 407 -5.86 -23.74 -36.21
N PRO A 408 -6.29 -22.70 -36.95
CA PRO A 408 -5.84 -22.43 -38.33
C PRO A 408 -5.21 -21.03 -38.49
N GLU A 409 -4.35 -20.86 -39.50
CA GLU A 409 -3.84 -19.55 -39.90
C GLU A 409 -4.66 -18.90 -41.04
N ASP A 410 -4.93 -17.62 -40.83
CA ASP A 410 -5.09 -16.47 -41.75
C ASP A 410 -6.07 -16.39 -42.95
N HIS A 411 -6.46 -15.12 -43.18
CA HIS A 411 -6.99 -14.45 -44.37
C HIS A 411 -8.34 -14.86 -45.01
N SER A 412 -9.31 -13.94 -44.79
CA SER A 412 -10.29 -13.44 -45.78
C SER A 412 -11.48 -14.31 -46.21
N THR A 413 -12.59 -14.23 -45.45
CA THR A 413 -13.94 -13.91 -46.00
C THR A 413 -14.93 -13.62 -44.88
N LEU A 414 -15.61 -12.46 -44.92
CA LEU A 414 -16.71 -12.15 -43.99
C LEU A 414 -18.01 -12.79 -44.50
N SER A 415 -18.54 -13.76 -43.75
CA SER A 415 -19.83 -14.39 -44.08
C SER A 415 -20.99 -13.42 -43.85
N GLN A 416 -22.11 -13.65 -44.55
CA GLN A 416 -23.30 -12.79 -44.49
C GLN A 416 -23.86 -12.62 -43.06
N TYR A 417 -23.65 -13.61 -42.17
CA TYR A 417 -24.03 -13.51 -40.76
C TYR A 417 -23.30 -12.38 -40.01
N GLN A 418 -22.01 -12.14 -40.29
CA GLN A 418 -21.28 -11.05 -39.61
C GLN A 418 -21.68 -9.67 -40.13
N LEU A 419 -22.04 -9.53 -41.41
CA LEU A 419 -22.67 -8.29 -41.90
C LEU A 419 -23.99 -8.00 -41.19
N GLY A 420 -24.84 -9.02 -40.97
CA GLY A 420 -26.11 -8.87 -40.25
C GLY A 420 -25.94 -8.35 -38.82
N VAL A 421 -24.97 -8.89 -38.08
CA VAL A 421 -24.63 -8.43 -36.71
C VAL A 421 -24.11 -7.00 -36.72
N LEU A 422 -23.17 -6.67 -37.61
CA LEU A 422 -22.61 -5.30 -37.73
C LEU A 422 -23.69 -4.27 -38.09
N LEU A 423 -24.62 -4.59 -38.99
CA LEU A 423 -25.71 -3.69 -39.36
C LEU A 423 -26.65 -3.43 -38.16
N SER A 424 -26.97 -4.47 -37.38
CA SER A 424 -27.81 -4.37 -36.17
C SER A 424 -27.17 -3.49 -35.08
N VAL A 425 -25.86 -3.65 -34.86
CA VAL A 425 -25.10 -2.80 -33.92
C VAL A 425 -25.08 -1.34 -34.38
N CYS A 426 -24.82 -1.07 -35.67
CA CYS A 426 -24.83 0.29 -36.22
C CYS A 426 -26.21 0.98 -36.11
N ILE A 427 -27.30 0.26 -36.41
CA ILE A 427 -28.67 0.79 -36.24
C ILE A 427 -28.95 1.12 -34.78
N SER A 428 -28.57 0.23 -33.85
CA SER A 428 -28.72 0.45 -32.41
C SER A 428 -27.95 1.70 -31.93
N PHE A 429 -26.73 1.90 -32.42
CA PHE A 429 -25.91 3.07 -32.11
C PHE A 429 -26.52 4.39 -32.62
N LEU A 430 -27.10 4.38 -33.82
CA LEU A 430 -27.79 5.55 -34.40
C LEU A 430 -29.06 5.92 -33.64
N VAL A 431 -29.83 4.93 -33.15
CA VAL A 431 -31.00 5.17 -32.29
C VAL A 431 -30.58 5.80 -30.96
N LEU A 432 -29.51 5.31 -30.33
CA LEU A 432 -28.97 5.90 -29.10
C LEU A 432 -28.48 7.35 -29.30
N LEU A 433 -27.76 7.63 -30.39
CA LEU A 433 -27.34 8.99 -30.75
C LEU A 433 -28.53 9.93 -30.97
N GLY A 434 -29.60 9.45 -31.65
CA GLY A 434 -30.83 10.21 -31.84
C GLY A 434 -31.53 10.56 -30.52
N ALA A 435 -31.62 9.59 -29.60
CA ALA A 435 -32.18 9.81 -28.26
C ALA A 435 -31.35 10.83 -27.45
N PHE A 436 -30.02 10.71 -27.46
CA PHE A 436 -29.12 11.64 -26.77
C PHE A 436 -29.27 13.09 -27.28
N TRP A 437 -29.39 13.26 -28.60
CA TRP A 437 -29.57 14.58 -29.22
C TRP A 437 -30.93 15.20 -28.91
N ALA A 438 -31.98 14.38 -28.80
CA ALA A 438 -33.31 14.83 -28.37
C ALA A 438 -33.30 15.35 -26.93
N VAL A 439 -32.69 14.61 -26.00
CA VAL A 439 -32.51 15.03 -24.59
C VAL A 439 -31.70 16.32 -24.49
N TYR A 440 -30.59 16.43 -25.23
CA TYR A 440 -29.76 17.63 -25.25
C TYR A 440 -30.51 18.87 -25.78
N ARG A 441 -31.35 18.71 -26.83
CA ARG A 441 -32.23 19.78 -27.32
C ARG A 441 -33.33 20.17 -26.32
N GLY A 442 -33.85 19.21 -25.53
CA GLY A 442 -34.81 19.47 -24.46
C GLY A 442 -34.22 20.35 -23.36
N SER A 443 -33.07 19.95 -22.81
CA SER A 443 -32.39 20.68 -21.73
C SER A 443 -32.01 22.12 -22.13
N ARG A 444 -31.52 22.34 -23.37
CA ARG A 444 -31.24 23.70 -23.87
C ARG A 444 -32.46 24.62 -23.92
N LYS A 445 -33.68 24.10 -24.14
CA LYS A 445 -34.91 24.94 -24.17
C LYS A 445 -35.36 25.39 -22.78
N GLN A 446 -35.17 24.58 -21.74
CA GLN A 446 -35.50 24.96 -20.36
C GLN A 446 -34.55 26.05 -19.84
N ASN A 447 -33.25 25.91 -20.09
CA ASN A 447 -32.23 26.88 -19.64
C ASN A 447 -32.40 28.29 -20.26
N THR A 448 -33.01 28.40 -21.44
CA THR A 448 -33.34 29.71 -22.05
C THR A 448 -34.59 30.38 -21.47
N TYR A 449 -35.49 29.63 -20.85
CA TYR A 449 -36.67 30.20 -20.16
C TYR A 449 -36.30 30.70 -18.75
N ALA A 450 -35.50 29.93 -18.01
CA ALA A 450 -35.06 30.30 -16.66
C ALA A 450 -34.31 31.65 -16.60
N LYS A 451 -33.56 32.01 -17.65
CA LYS A 451 -32.77 33.26 -17.70
C LYS A 451 -33.54 34.53 -18.08
N ARG A 452 -34.88 34.51 -18.19
CA ARG A 452 -35.68 35.71 -18.47
C ARG A 452 -36.48 36.26 -17.28
N ASN A 453 -36.64 35.49 -16.20
CA ASN A 453 -37.53 35.83 -15.07
C ASN A 453 -36.77 35.90 -13.73
N ALA A 454 -35.64 36.63 -13.69
CA ALA A 454 -34.95 36.98 -12.44
C ALA A 454 -35.19 38.48 -12.14
N PRO A 455 -35.76 38.86 -10.99
CA PRO A 455 -35.93 40.27 -10.62
C PRO A 455 -34.59 40.91 -10.23
N HIS A 456 -34.46 42.22 -10.44
CA HIS A 456 -33.32 43.00 -9.97
C HIS A 456 -33.48 43.42 -8.51
N SER A 457 -32.50 43.07 -7.69
CA SER A 457 -32.15 43.69 -6.41
C SER A 457 -30.66 43.46 -6.14
#